data_AF-A0A1B6LIT2-F1
#
_entry.id   AF-A0A1B6LIT2-F1
#
_cell.length_a   1.000
_cell.length_b   1.000
_cell.length_c   1.000
_cell.angle_alpha   90.00
_cell.angle_beta   90.00
_cell.angle_gamma   90.00
#
_symmetry.space_group_name_H-M   'P 1'
#
loop_
_entity.id
_entity.type
_entity.pdbx_description
1 polymer ?
#
loop_
_entity_poly.entity_id
_entity_poly.type
_entity_poly.pdbx_seq_one_letter_code
_entity_poly.pdbx_strand_id
1 'polypeptide(L)'
;FTMVGCYCLHVIVVLVTSSVATADVQVSDYLHWKKADISAWHQYFPSRALQEENQTNDGAVAAALSVAQGLADSLRRVVWYQAQELDTAQWMMEGTSAQGCVEGISTFMSKAINDEVSAYTDCAADVVPRLNRSSVNLSRIISNYQNAYQRALAGIDSCANTYPNKDSQIRLKSCVESWNRKYFTVANATRGYNAIVSPAMKIFSTVAECAQTAAQNVVDKGWQFLQKLVYCAKLSENIDAQEYQEQVSTGFVNHLTLLDLVYQIQQAQTVNDEQVSQIEQEMLFYYDLQKRALESYVIESRGSGHYYSQIVGNLSNYYNTVSAMSVEYPSNMGCIPTAISGLSSVARAGSAAALACDQSIVNDTKYLIAKVNDNFAGINIQLPSTGNAAILSCFNQGYIFAEKTILSCFTVTTASFAADYSDVHDSVVRDVATLLGYETNFFGNSSLPCGDSVLRRAYAGAGKILHDLQRCLYINSGTKYNVSNSTLPH
;
A
#
# COMPACT_ATOMS: atom_id res chain seq x y z
N PHE A 1 2.81 -92.65 4.59
CA PHE A 1 1.61 -92.07 3.97
C PHE A 1 1.30 -90.76 4.68
N THR A 2 1.14 -89.70 3.88
CA THR A 2 0.55 -88.38 4.15
C THR A 2 1.17 -87.43 5.19
N MET A 3 1.85 -86.42 4.64
CA MET A 3 1.92 -85.03 5.09
C MET A 3 0.54 -84.42 5.38
N VAL A 4 0.46 -83.50 6.35
CA VAL A 4 -0.17 -82.15 6.32
C VAL A 4 0.46 -81.41 7.52
N GLY A 5 1.03 -80.20 7.48
CA GLY A 5 0.97 -79.09 6.54
C GLY A 5 1.03 -77.82 7.40
N CYS A 6 2.24 -77.36 7.73
CA CYS A 6 2.48 -76.15 8.50
C CYS A 6 2.61 -74.98 7.49
N TYR A 7 1.54 -74.21 7.30
CA TYR A 7 1.59 -72.98 6.50
C TYR A 7 2.10 -71.83 7.38
N CYS A 8 3.41 -71.59 7.38
CA CYS A 8 3.96 -70.31 7.79
C CYS A 8 3.72 -69.30 6.66
N LEU A 9 2.62 -68.55 6.77
CA LEU A 9 2.35 -67.36 5.96
C LEU A 9 3.46 -66.32 6.24
N HIS A 10 4.47 -66.23 5.38
CA HIS A 10 5.44 -65.14 5.41
C HIS A 10 4.78 -63.88 4.86
N VAL A 11 4.12 -63.12 5.74
CA VAL A 11 3.76 -61.74 5.47
C VAL A 11 5.07 -60.95 5.48
N ILE A 12 5.61 -60.65 4.30
CA ILE A 12 6.66 -59.64 4.16
C ILE A 12 5.97 -58.28 4.39
N VAL A 13 5.96 -57.84 5.65
CA VAL A 13 5.67 -56.45 5.99
C VAL A 13 6.87 -55.64 5.51
N VAL A 14 6.74 -54.96 4.38
CA VAL A 14 7.67 -53.88 4.02
C VAL A 14 7.44 -52.75 5.01
N LEU A 15 8.20 -52.76 6.09
CA LEU A 15 8.34 -51.64 7.01
C LEU A 15 8.99 -50.48 6.25
N VAL A 16 8.19 -49.73 5.51
CA VAL A 16 8.49 -48.33 5.23
C VAL A 16 8.33 -47.64 6.58
N THR A 17 9.44 -47.45 7.29
CA THR A 17 9.46 -46.61 8.47
C THR A 17 9.03 -45.21 8.03
N SER A 18 7.74 -44.92 8.21
CA SER A 18 7.21 -43.57 8.26
C SER A 18 7.85 -42.90 9.47
N SER A 19 9.06 -42.37 9.28
CA SER A 19 9.50 -41.26 10.11
C SER A 19 8.40 -40.21 9.96
N VAL A 20 7.61 -40.02 11.00
CA VAL A 20 6.64 -38.96 11.11
C VAL A 20 7.45 -37.67 11.00
N ALA A 21 7.58 -37.17 9.77
CA ALA A 21 8.22 -35.90 9.50
C ALA A 21 7.22 -34.84 9.95
N THR A 22 7.28 -34.50 11.23
CA THR A 22 6.79 -33.21 11.68
C THR A 22 7.53 -32.18 10.83
N ALA A 23 6.80 -31.41 10.02
CA ALA A 23 7.35 -30.27 9.31
C ALA A 23 7.99 -29.35 10.37
N ASP A 24 9.31 -29.43 10.50
CA ASP A 24 10.07 -28.57 11.39
C ASP A 24 10.07 -27.19 10.75
N VAL A 25 9.09 -26.35 11.13
CA VAL A 25 9.22 -24.90 10.93
C VAL A 25 10.56 -24.51 11.55
N GLN A 26 11.53 -24.07 10.75
CA GLN A 26 12.78 -23.59 11.31
C GLN A 26 12.47 -22.36 12.17
N VAL A 27 12.88 -22.40 13.44
CA VAL A 27 12.64 -21.33 14.42
C VAL A 27 13.12 -19.96 13.87
N SER A 28 14.19 -19.96 13.08
CA SER A 28 14.70 -18.78 12.37
C SER A 28 13.69 -18.17 11.40
N ASP A 29 12.98 -18.99 10.62
CA ASP A 29 11.99 -18.52 9.66
C ASP A 29 10.77 -17.91 10.36
N TYR A 30 10.30 -18.51 11.45
CA TYR A 30 9.21 -17.96 12.27
C TYR A 30 9.56 -16.59 12.87
N LEU A 31 10.78 -16.45 13.41
CA LEU A 31 11.26 -15.19 13.98
C LEU A 31 11.43 -14.10 12.92
N HIS A 32 12.04 -14.44 11.79
CA HIS A 32 12.18 -13.54 10.65
C HIS A 32 10.81 -13.04 10.18
N TRP A 33 9.84 -13.95 10.04
CA TRP A 33 8.49 -13.61 9.62
C TRP A 33 7.80 -12.61 10.56
N LYS A 34 7.82 -12.86 11.88
CA LYS A 34 7.15 -11.96 12.84
C LYS A 34 7.72 -10.56 12.83
N LYS A 35 9.01 -10.41 12.53
CA LYS A 35 9.63 -9.10 12.32
C LYS A 35 9.25 -8.49 10.98
N ALA A 36 9.19 -9.28 9.91
CA ALA A 36 8.77 -8.82 8.59
C ALA A 36 7.32 -8.30 8.61
N ASP A 37 6.40 -9.00 9.28
CA ASP A 37 5.01 -8.58 9.51
C ASP A 37 4.93 -7.21 10.20
N ILE A 38 5.65 -7.05 11.32
CA ILE A 38 5.73 -5.79 12.07
C ILE A 38 6.34 -4.67 11.21
N SER A 39 7.40 -4.96 10.45
CA SER A 39 8.13 -3.99 9.63
C SER A 39 7.30 -3.52 8.43
N ALA A 40 6.64 -4.45 7.74
CA ALA A 40 5.71 -4.16 6.65
C ALA A 40 4.57 -3.27 7.15
N TRP A 41 3.88 -3.67 8.23
CA TRP A 41 2.82 -2.85 8.79
C TRP A 41 3.32 -1.48 9.25
N HIS A 42 4.52 -1.42 9.84
CA HIS A 42 5.13 -0.18 10.27
C HIS A 42 5.27 0.79 9.12
N GLN A 43 5.84 0.30 8.03
CA GLN A 43 6.16 1.06 6.83
C GLN A 43 4.91 1.55 6.08
N TYR A 44 3.81 0.79 6.09
CA TYR A 44 2.63 1.09 5.25
C TYR A 44 1.63 2.03 5.89
N PHE A 45 1.15 1.73 7.09
CA PHE A 45 -0.06 2.39 7.59
C PHE A 45 0.25 3.47 8.61
N PRO A 46 0.81 3.17 9.79
CA PRO A 46 0.88 4.15 10.85
C PRO A 46 2.07 5.10 10.70
N SER A 47 3.22 4.68 10.12
CA SER A 47 4.33 5.62 9.87
C SER A 47 3.96 6.68 8.84
N ARG A 48 3.38 6.26 7.71
CA ARG A 48 2.95 7.15 6.62
C ARG A 48 1.89 8.13 7.11
N ALA A 49 0.84 7.63 7.77
CA ALA A 49 -0.21 8.44 8.38
C ALA A 49 0.32 9.56 9.28
N LEU A 50 1.27 9.20 10.16
CA LEU A 50 1.88 10.16 11.08
C LEU A 50 2.81 11.15 10.35
N GLN A 51 3.51 10.71 9.32
CA GLN A 51 4.35 11.56 8.47
C GLN A 51 3.51 12.55 7.65
N GLU A 52 2.39 12.10 7.11
CA GLU A 52 1.43 12.93 6.39
C GLU A 52 0.87 14.03 7.30
N GLU A 53 0.42 13.69 8.51
CA GLU A 53 -0.04 14.68 9.48
C GLU A 53 1.09 15.66 9.87
N ASN A 54 2.33 15.17 9.98
CA ASN A 54 3.47 16.02 10.31
C ASN A 54 3.74 17.04 9.19
N GLN A 55 3.79 16.59 7.93
CA GLN A 55 3.97 17.47 6.78
C GLN A 55 2.77 18.41 6.59
N THR A 56 1.56 17.95 6.89
CA THR A 56 0.35 18.79 6.87
C THR A 56 0.44 19.88 7.93
N ASN A 57 0.93 19.57 9.14
CA ASN A 57 1.11 20.57 10.19
C ASN A 57 2.16 21.63 9.79
N ASP A 58 3.33 21.19 9.32
CA ASP A 58 4.40 22.10 8.86
C ASP A 58 3.91 22.97 7.70
N GLY A 59 3.23 22.36 6.72
CA GLY A 59 2.61 23.04 5.59
C GLY A 59 1.54 24.03 6.03
N ALA A 60 0.74 23.70 7.05
CA ALA A 60 -0.34 24.54 7.55
C ALA A 60 0.20 25.78 8.27
N VAL A 61 1.28 25.63 9.03
CA VAL A 61 1.96 26.77 9.66
C VAL A 61 2.52 27.70 8.57
N ALA A 62 3.22 27.15 7.58
CA ALA A 62 3.76 27.93 6.48
C ALA A 62 2.66 28.65 5.69
N ALA A 63 1.59 27.93 5.33
CA ALA A 63 0.46 28.48 4.60
C ALA A 63 -0.27 29.57 5.39
N ALA A 64 -0.49 29.38 6.69
CA ALA A 64 -1.13 30.40 7.53
C ALA A 64 -0.34 31.71 7.57
N LEU A 65 0.99 31.60 7.67
CA LEU A 65 1.89 32.75 7.62
C LEU A 65 1.92 33.39 6.24
N SER A 66 1.96 32.59 5.18
CA SER A 66 1.93 33.06 3.78
C SER A 66 0.65 33.84 3.49
N VAL A 67 -0.51 33.29 3.87
CA VAL A 67 -1.81 33.97 3.71
C VAL A 67 -1.81 35.29 4.48
N ALA A 68 -1.37 35.30 5.73
CA ALA A 68 -1.31 36.53 6.53
C ALA A 68 -0.45 37.63 5.90
N GLN A 69 0.70 37.26 5.31
CA GLN A 69 1.61 38.20 4.65
C GLN A 69 1.07 38.67 3.28
N GLY A 70 0.48 37.75 2.51
CA GLY A 70 0.03 38.01 1.14
C GLY A 70 -1.42 38.47 1.01
N LEU A 71 -2.20 38.51 2.09
CA LEU A 71 -3.65 38.78 2.03
C LEU A 71 -3.95 40.14 1.40
N ALA A 72 -3.25 41.20 1.79
CA ALA A 72 -3.48 42.54 1.25
C ALA A 72 -3.36 42.58 -0.28
N ASP A 73 -2.33 41.93 -0.84
CA ASP A 73 -2.11 41.88 -2.29
C ASP A 73 -3.13 41.00 -3.00
N SER A 74 -3.54 39.90 -2.37
CA SER A 74 -4.61 39.04 -2.89
C SER A 74 -5.96 39.76 -2.90
N LEU A 75 -6.29 40.53 -1.86
CA LEU A 75 -7.50 41.35 -1.82
C LEU A 75 -7.48 42.46 -2.87
N ARG A 76 -6.32 43.11 -3.11
CA ARG A 76 -6.15 44.07 -4.21
C ARG A 76 -6.43 43.45 -5.57
N ARG A 77 -5.99 42.21 -5.80
CA ARG A 77 -6.27 41.46 -7.04
C ARG A 77 -7.76 41.17 -7.21
N VAL A 78 -8.46 40.80 -6.13
CA VAL A 78 -9.92 40.56 -6.15
C VAL A 78 -10.69 41.81 -6.58
N VAL A 79 -10.25 42.99 -6.15
CA VAL A 79 -10.89 44.28 -6.48
C VAL A 79 -10.12 45.11 -7.51
N TRP A 80 -9.39 44.44 -8.41
CA TRP A 80 -8.61 45.10 -9.44
C TRP A 80 -9.46 46.00 -10.34
N TYR A 81 -10.67 45.55 -10.69
CA TYR A 81 -11.63 46.33 -11.49
C TYR A 81 -12.00 47.66 -10.82
N GLN A 82 -12.21 47.68 -9.50
CA GLN A 82 -12.51 48.92 -8.78
C GLN A 82 -11.35 49.92 -8.84
N ALA A 83 -10.11 49.45 -8.80
CA ALA A 83 -8.95 50.30 -8.97
C ALA A 83 -8.91 50.91 -10.39
N GLN A 84 -9.16 50.09 -11.42
CA GLN A 84 -9.23 50.55 -12.80
C GLN A 84 -10.35 51.57 -13.03
N GLU A 85 -11.53 51.36 -12.43
CA GLU A 85 -12.65 52.29 -12.52
C GLU A 85 -12.39 53.61 -11.77
N LEU A 86 -11.62 53.59 -10.68
CA LEU A 86 -11.18 54.81 -10.02
C LEU A 86 -10.30 55.67 -10.95
N ASP A 87 -9.30 55.06 -11.58
CA ASP A 87 -8.39 55.77 -12.51
C ASP A 87 -9.18 56.37 -13.68
N THR A 88 -10.14 55.61 -14.21
CA THR A 88 -11.04 56.05 -15.28
C THR A 88 -11.89 57.23 -14.84
N ALA A 89 -12.50 57.15 -13.65
CA ALA A 89 -13.32 58.23 -13.10
C ALA A 89 -12.52 59.51 -12.82
N GLN A 90 -11.28 59.38 -12.31
CA GLN A 90 -10.40 60.52 -12.08
C GLN A 90 -10.10 61.26 -13.38
N TRP A 91 -9.82 60.52 -14.45
CA TRP A 91 -9.56 61.11 -15.76
C TRP A 91 -10.81 61.76 -16.37
N MET A 92 -11.97 61.10 -16.30
CA MET A 92 -13.21 61.62 -16.87
C MET A 92 -13.75 62.85 -16.14
N MET A 93 -13.49 62.98 -14.84
CA MET A 93 -14.07 64.02 -13.99
C MET A 93 -13.10 65.18 -13.69
N GLU A 94 -11.86 65.11 -14.19
CA GLU A 94 -10.87 66.18 -14.04
C GLU A 94 -11.39 67.51 -14.62
N GLY A 95 -11.28 68.59 -13.85
CA GLY A 95 -11.75 69.92 -14.25
C GLY A 95 -13.27 70.10 -14.25
N THR A 96 -14.04 69.10 -13.81
CA THR A 96 -15.50 69.18 -13.64
C THR A 96 -15.88 69.45 -12.19
N SER A 97 -17.16 69.80 -11.95
CA SER A 97 -17.77 69.88 -10.61
C SER A 97 -17.70 68.57 -9.82
N ALA A 98 -17.47 67.43 -10.46
CA ALA A 98 -17.37 66.12 -9.83
C ALA A 98 -15.96 65.78 -9.30
N GLN A 99 -14.91 66.52 -9.68
CA GLN A 99 -13.52 66.21 -9.33
C GLN A 99 -13.32 66.01 -7.81
N GLY A 100 -13.79 66.97 -7.00
CA GLY A 100 -13.66 66.90 -5.54
C GLY A 100 -14.41 65.71 -4.90
N CYS A 101 -15.47 65.22 -5.55
CA CYS A 101 -16.19 64.03 -5.11
C CYS A 101 -15.35 62.76 -5.30
N VAL A 102 -14.72 62.61 -6.47
CA VAL A 102 -13.86 61.46 -6.79
C VAL A 102 -12.60 61.47 -5.93
N GLU A 103 -11.95 62.62 -5.78
CA GLU A 103 -10.78 62.78 -4.90
C GLU A 103 -11.10 62.36 -3.46
N GLY A 104 -12.27 62.76 -2.95
CA GLY A 104 -12.74 62.43 -1.60
C GLY A 104 -12.99 60.94 -1.34
N ILE A 105 -13.18 60.13 -2.38
CA ILE A 105 -13.40 58.67 -2.24
C ILE A 105 -12.23 57.82 -2.74
N SER A 106 -11.16 58.44 -3.26
CA SER A 106 -9.99 57.75 -3.83
C SER A 106 -9.32 56.75 -2.87
N THR A 107 -9.34 57.02 -1.56
CA THR A 107 -8.73 56.14 -0.55
C THR A 107 -9.69 55.06 -0.02
N PHE A 108 -10.95 55.03 -0.48
CA PHE A 108 -11.98 54.17 0.06
C PHE A 108 -11.59 52.68 0.01
N MET A 109 -11.13 52.21 -1.16
CA MET A 109 -10.76 50.80 -1.34
C MET A 109 -9.50 50.42 -0.56
N SER A 110 -8.50 51.30 -0.53
CA SER A 110 -7.29 51.06 0.27
C SER A 110 -7.61 50.93 1.77
N LYS A 111 -8.52 51.77 2.28
CA LYS A 111 -9.01 51.67 3.66
C LYS A 111 -9.80 50.37 3.88
N ALA A 112 -10.72 50.05 2.98
CA ALA A 112 -11.49 48.81 3.04
C ALA A 112 -10.60 47.57 3.16
N ILE A 113 -9.55 47.49 2.34
CA ILE A 113 -8.58 46.39 2.39
C ILE A 113 -7.83 46.37 3.72
N ASN A 114 -7.32 47.50 4.20
CA ASN A 114 -6.58 47.56 5.47
C ASN A 114 -7.44 47.17 6.68
N ASP A 115 -8.71 47.58 6.68
CA ASP A 115 -9.67 47.22 7.73
C ASP A 115 -9.89 45.69 7.73
N GLU A 116 -10.06 45.07 6.56
CA GLU A 116 -10.27 43.62 6.46
C GLU A 116 -9.00 42.79 6.74
N VAL A 117 -7.80 43.30 6.41
CA VAL A 117 -6.52 42.67 6.80
C VAL A 117 -6.37 42.67 8.33
N SER A 118 -6.78 43.75 8.98
CA SER A 118 -6.77 43.86 10.44
C SER A 118 -7.75 42.87 11.07
N ALA A 119 -8.99 42.81 10.55
CA ALA A 119 -10.02 41.87 11.00
C ALA A 119 -9.61 40.39 10.78
N TYR A 120 -8.95 40.09 9.66
CA TYR A 120 -8.38 38.77 9.40
C TYR A 120 -7.33 38.38 10.45
N THR A 121 -6.45 39.32 10.82
CA THR A 121 -5.38 39.07 11.80
C THR A 121 -5.96 38.65 13.14
N ASP A 122 -7.05 39.29 13.58
CA ASP A 122 -7.77 38.91 14.79
C ASP A 122 -8.48 37.56 14.64
N CYS A 123 -9.12 37.32 13.49
CA CYS A 123 -9.84 36.08 13.20
C CYS A 123 -8.91 34.84 13.21
N ALA A 124 -7.71 34.96 12.62
CA ALA A 124 -6.75 33.87 12.49
C ALA A 124 -5.73 33.78 13.64
N ALA A 125 -5.83 34.62 14.68
CA ALA A 125 -4.79 34.80 15.69
C ALA A 125 -4.36 33.51 16.43
N ASP A 126 -5.31 32.60 16.73
CA ASP A 126 -5.02 31.36 17.46
C ASP A 126 -4.65 30.18 16.54
N VAL A 127 -4.64 30.35 15.22
CA VAL A 127 -4.35 29.23 14.29
C VAL A 127 -2.93 28.71 14.46
N VAL A 128 -1.92 29.56 14.33
CA VAL A 128 -0.51 29.15 14.48
C VAL A 128 -0.22 28.59 15.89
N PRO A 129 -0.67 29.23 17.00
CA PRO A 129 -0.57 28.63 18.32
C PRO A 129 -1.23 27.24 18.44
N ARG A 130 -2.41 27.02 17.84
CA ARG A 130 -3.08 25.70 17.82
C ARG A 130 -2.28 24.66 17.03
N LEU A 131 -1.74 25.03 15.88
CA LEU A 131 -0.90 24.15 15.06
C LEU A 131 0.37 23.72 15.81
N ASN A 132 1.05 24.67 16.47
CA ASN A 132 2.22 24.38 17.31
C ASN A 132 1.88 23.42 18.46
N ARG A 133 0.75 23.63 19.16
CA ARG A 133 0.28 22.69 20.19
C ARG A 133 -0.01 21.29 19.61
N SER A 134 -0.62 21.24 18.42
CA SER A 134 -0.88 19.99 17.70
C SER A 134 0.42 19.27 17.33
N SER A 135 1.45 20.00 16.87
CA SER A 135 2.76 19.47 16.49
C SER A 135 3.49 18.84 17.68
N VAL A 136 3.44 19.48 18.86
CA VAL A 136 4.01 18.91 20.09
C VAL A 136 3.30 17.59 20.47
N ASN A 137 1.97 17.55 20.36
CA ASN A 137 1.22 16.33 20.65
C ASN A 137 1.51 15.22 19.63
N LEU A 138 1.60 15.56 18.34
CA LEU A 138 1.96 14.63 17.27
C LEU A 138 3.36 14.05 17.47
N SER A 139 4.35 14.88 17.81
CA SER A 139 5.72 14.46 18.10
C SER A 139 5.78 13.40 19.21
N ARG A 140 4.95 13.57 20.26
CA ARG A 140 4.80 12.59 21.34
C ARG A 140 4.21 11.27 20.85
N ILE A 141 3.20 11.33 19.96
CA ILE A 141 2.56 10.15 19.37
C ILE A 141 3.55 9.39 18.47
N ILE A 142 4.27 10.11 17.60
CA ILE A 142 5.34 9.56 16.76
C ILE A 142 6.39 8.86 17.61
N SER A 143 6.87 9.52 18.67
CA SER A 143 7.88 8.95 19.57
C SER A 143 7.37 7.68 20.27
N ASN A 144 6.13 7.69 20.78
CA ASN A 144 5.52 6.52 21.42
C ASN A 144 5.38 5.35 20.45
N TYR A 145 4.96 5.64 19.22
CA TYR A 145 4.81 4.64 18.17
C TYR A 145 6.16 4.04 17.73
N GLN A 146 7.16 4.87 17.45
CA GLN A 146 8.52 4.43 17.11
C GLN A 146 9.12 3.59 18.24
N ASN A 147 8.93 3.99 19.49
CA ASN A 147 9.37 3.20 20.65
C ASN A 147 8.66 1.83 20.72
N ALA A 148 7.36 1.77 20.43
CA ALA A 148 6.63 0.49 20.41
C ALA A 148 7.14 -0.44 19.30
N TYR A 149 7.41 0.10 18.11
CA TYR A 149 8.01 -0.63 16.99
C TYR A 149 9.38 -1.21 17.37
N GLN A 150 10.31 -0.36 17.82
CA GLN A 150 11.67 -0.78 18.18
C GLN A 150 11.68 -1.80 19.34
N ARG A 151 10.83 -1.59 20.36
CA ARG A 151 10.68 -2.54 21.48
C ARG A 151 10.15 -3.88 21.04
N ALA A 152 9.24 -3.93 20.07
CA ALA A 152 8.70 -5.18 19.58
C ALA A 152 9.76 -6.00 18.85
N LEU A 153 10.55 -5.37 17.97
CA LEU A 153 11.64 -6.04 17.26
C LEU A 153 12.71 -6.57 18.22
N ALA A 154 13.19 -5.73 19.14
CA ALA A 154 14.16 -6.13 20.16
C ALA A 154 13.60 -7.19 21.14
N GLY A 155 12.31 -7.11 21.44
CA GLY A 155 11.60 -8.09 22.26
C GLY A 155 11.56 -9.47 21.61
N ILE A 156 11.36 -9.54 20.30
CA ILE A 156 11.43 -10.79 19.53
C ILE A 156 12.85 -11.39 19.59
N ASP A 157 13.89 -10.57 19.43
CA ASP A 157 15.28 -11.01 19.60
C ASP A 157 15.56 -11.57 21.00
N SER A 158 15.06 -10.88 22.03
CA SER A 158 15.18 -11.36 23.41
C SER A 158 14.47 -12.70 23.63
N CYS A 159 13.29 -12.91 23.02
CA CYS A 159 12.59 -14.20 23.09
C CYS A 159 13.43 -15.32 22.46
N ALA A 160 14.05 -15.06 21.30
CA ALA A 160 14.91 -16.01 20.61
C ALA A 160 16.12 -16.45 21.46
N ASN A 161 16.77 -15.48 22.12
CA ASN A 161 17.92 -15.75 23.00
C ASN A 161 17.53 -16.52 24.27
N THR A 162 16.31 -16.31 24.78
CA THR A 162 15.82 -16.93 26.02
C THR A 162 15.36 -18.38 25.80
N TYR A 163 14.82 -18.68 24.61
CA TYR A 163 14.23 -19.98 24.28
C TYR A 163 14.84 -20.61 23.00
N PRO A 164 16.14 -20.97 23.00
CA PRO A 164 16.86 -21.36 21.78
C PRO A 164 16.57 -22.79 21.26
N ASN A 165 15.98 -23.67 22.08
CA ASN A 165 15.90 -25.11 21.78
C ASN A 165 14.48 -25.55 21.38
N LYS A 166 14.35 -26.65 20.61
CA LYS A 166 13.07 -27.23 20.16
C LYS A 166 12.06 -27.48 21.29
N ASP A 167 12.50 -27.94 22.46
CA ASP A 167 11.61 -28.20 23.61
C ASP A 167 10.97 -26.93 24.20
N SER A 168 11.51 -25.75 23.86
CA SER A 168 10.99 -24.44 24.28
C SER A 168 10.18 -23.74 23.18
N GLN A 169 9.89 -24.39 22.05
CA GLN A 169 9.24 -23.76 20.89
C GLN A 169 7.87 -23.17 21.22
N ILE A 170 7.07 -23.82 22.10
CA ILE A 170 5.78 -23.29 22.56
C ILE A 170 5.98 -21.98 23.34
N ARG A 171 6.98 -21.94 24.23
CA ARG A 171 7.30 -20.74 25.04
C ARG A 171 7.85 -19.60 24.17
N LEU A 172 8.69 -19.94 23.19
CA LEU A 172 9.19 -18.99 22.20
C LEU A 172 8.04 -18.35 21.42
N LYS A 173 7.16 -19.17 20.82
CA LYS A 173 5.99 -18.68 20.06
C LYS A 173 5.11 -17.79 20.93
N SER A 174 4.80 -18.21 22.16
CA SER A 174 4.00 -17.39 23.10
C SER A 174 4.65 -16.04 23.43
N CYS A 175 5.97 -16.02 23.64
CA CYS A 175 6.73 -14.79 23.89
C CYS A 175 6.69 -13.83 22.69
N VAL A 176 6.91 -14.35 21.49
CA VAL A 176 6.90 -13.58 20.23
C VAL A 176 5.50 -13.03 19.93
N GLU A 177 4.45 -13.82 20.09
CA GLU A 177 3.05 -13.37 19.90
C GLU A 177 2.67 -12.25 20.89
N SER A 178 3.19 -12.28 22.12
CA SER A 178 2.97 -11.21 23.09
C SER A 178 3.53 -9.87 22.61
N TRP A 179 4.75 -9.86 22.05
CA TRP A 179 5.37 -8.66 21.50
C TRP A 179 4.66 -8.17 20.23
N ASN A 180 4.28 -9.09 19.34
CA ASN A 180 3.51 -8.76 18.14
C ASN A 180 2.17 -8.08 18.52
N ARG A 181 1.41 -8.65 19.47
CA ARG A 181 0.15 -8.06 19.95
C ARG A 181 0.33 -6.67 20.58
N LYS A 182 1.40 -6.46 21.36
CA LYS A 182 1.71 -5.17 21.96
C LYS A 182 1.96 -4.10 20.89
N TYR A 183 2.72 -4.44 19.85
CA TYR A 183 2.96 -3.55 18.72
C TYR A 183 1.66 -3.18 18.00
N PHE A 184 0.87 -4.17 17.57
CA PHE A 184 -0.35 -3.92 16.81
C PHE A 184 -1.42 -3.17 17.61
N THR A 185 -1.42 -3.30 18.94
CA THR A 185 -2.29 -2.48 19.80
C THR A 185 -1.99 -0.98 19.65
N VAL A 186 -0.71 -0.60 19.66
CA VAL A 186 -0.27 0.81 19.48
C VAL A 186 -0.43 1.24 18.03
N ALA A 187 -0.08 0.37 17.07
CA ALA A 187 -0.18 0.66 15.64
C ALA A 187 -1.65 0.89 15.19
N ASN A 188 -2.59 0.11 15.70
CA ASN A 188 -4.01 0.28 15.36
C ASN A 188 -4.60 1.54 15.98
N ALA A 189 -4.16 1.93 17.18
CA ALA A 189 -4.57 3.19 17.81
C ALA A 189 -4.07 4.43 17.06
N THR A 190 -3.01 4.31 16.25
CA THR A 190 -2.41 5.41 15.46
C THR A 190 -2.95 5.51 14.04
N ARG A 191 -3.78 4.54 13.60
CA ARG A 191 -4.37 4.49 12.26
C ARG A 191 -5.41 5.60 11.99
N GLY A 192 -5.83 6.34 13.01
CA GLY A 192 -6.79 7.45 12.88
C GLY A 192 -6.23 8.74 12.28
N TYR A 193 -4.91 8.81 12.04
CA TYR A 193 -4.29 9.91 11.28
C TYR A 193 -4.29 9.52 9.79
N ASN A 194 -4.89 10.33 8.92
CA ASN A 194 -4.80 10.23 7.47
C ASN A 194 -5.24 11.56 6.84
N ALA A 195 -5.10 11.70 5.51
CA ALA A 195 -5.53 12.86 4.74
C ALA A 195 -6.89 13.44 5.16
N ILE A 196 -7.86 12.56 5.44
CA ILE A 196 -9.28 12.89 5.64
C ILE A 196 -9.54 13.42 7.07
N VAL A 197 -8.81 12.89 8.06
CA VAL A 197 -9.06 13.15 9.48
C VAL A 197 -8.03 14.12 10.08
N SER A 198 -7.16 14.70 9.25
CA SER A 198 -6.04 15.57 9.66
C SER A 198 -6.47 16.68 10.63
N PRO A 199 -6.03 16.62 11.91
CA PRO A 199 -6.24 17.70 12.85
C PRO A 199 -5.62 19.03 12.42
N ALA A 200 -4.42 19.01 11.81
CA ALA A 200 -3.77 20.20 11.29
C ALA A 200 -4.60 20.89 10.20
N MET A 201 -5.13 20.13 9.23
CA MET A 201 -5.94 20.72 8.17
C MET A 201 -7.26 21.30 8.69
N LYS A 202 -7.87 20.65 9.69
CA LYS A 202 -9.04 21.19 10.39
C LYS A 202 -8.75 22.49 11.15
N ILE A 203 -7.55 22.64 11.70
CA ILE A 203 -7.13 23.90 12.33
C ILE A 203 -6.88 24.97 11.24
N PHE A 204 -6.28 24.58 10.11
CA PHE A 204 -6.02 25.47 8.99
C PHE A 204 -7.30 25.97 8.29
N SER A 205 -8.40 25.21 8.29
CA SER A 205 -9.65 25.66 7.65
C SER A 205 -10.13 27.01 8.17
N THR A 206 -9.85 27.34 9.44
CA THR A 206 -10.12 28.66 10.01
C THR A 206 -9.39 29.80 9.25
N VAL A 207 -8.16 29.58 8.77
CA VAL A 207 -7.44 30.57 7.92
C VAL A 207 -8.20 30.81 6.62
N ALA A 208 -8.64 29.73 5.97
CA ALA A 208 -9.39 29.83 4.72
C ALA A 208 -10.74 30.53 4.92
N GLU A 209 -11.46 30.21 5.99
CA GLU A 209 -12.74 30.85 6.36
C GLU A 209 -12.56 32.35 6.65
N CYS A 210 -11.54 32.73 7.44
CA CYS A 210 -11.22 34.13 7.74
C CYS A 210 -10.84 34.90 6.47
N ALA A 211 -9.99 34.33 5.62
CA ALA A 211 -9.57 34.94 4.36
C ALA A 211 -10.76 35.11 3.39
N GLN A 212 -11.61 34.09 3.27
CA GLN A 212 -12.83 34.13 2.45
C GLN A 212 -13.77 35.25 2.91
N THR A 213 -13.95 35.38 4.23
CA THR A 213 -14.78 36.44 4.82
C THR A 213 -14.23 37.82 4.50
N ALA A 214 -12.91 38.03 4.66
CA ALA A 214 -12.25 39.28 4.30
C ALA A 214 -12.44 39.61 2.80
N ALA A 215 -12.28 38.61 1.92
CA ALA A 215 -12.48 38.79 0.49
C ALA A 215 -13.93 39.17 0.13
N GLN A 216 -14.92 38.49 0.72
CA GLN A 216 -16.33 38.84 0.52
C GLN A 216 -16.63 40.27 0.98
N ASN A 217 -16.15 40.66 2.16
CA ASN A 217 -16.35 42.01 2.68
C ASN A 217 -15.70 43.08 1.79
N VAL A 218 -14.50 42.82 1.26
CA VAL A 218 -13.83 43.74 0.33
C VAL A 218 -14.60 43.84 -0.99
N VAL A 219 -15.17 42.75 -1.51
CA VAL A 219 -16.04 42.76 -2.70
C VAL A 219 -17.29 43.60 -2.46
N ASP A 220 -17.97 43.40 -1.33
CA ASP A 220 -19.20 44.13 -0.98
C ASP A 220 -18.90 45.64 -0.82
N LYS A 221 -17.79 45.98 -0.18
CA LYS A 221 -17.29 47.37 -0.11
C LYS A 221 -16.90 47.90 -1.50
N GLY A 222 -16.33 47.06 -2.35
CA GLY A 222 -16.02 47.36 -3.74
C GLY A 222 -17.26 47.75 -4.54
N TRP A 223 -18.37 47.04 -4.36
CA TRP A 223 -19.65 47.43 -4.96
C TRP A 223 -20.15 48.79 -4.44
N GLN A 224 -20.07 49.03 -3.12
CA GLN A 224 -20.44 50.32 -2.55
C GLN A 224 -19.56 51.47 -3.08
N PHE A 225 -18.28 51.22 -3.30
CA PHE A 225 -17.35 52.17 -3.90
C PHE A 225 -17.76 52.53 -5.33
N LEU A 226 -18.08 51.54 -6.15
CA LEU A 226 -18.58 51.75 -7.51
C LEU A 226 -19.87 52.58 -7.53
N GLN A 227 -20.80 52.35 -6.60
CA GLN A 227 -22.00 53.17 -6.47
C GLN A 227 -21.68 54.63 -6.09
N LYS A 228 -20.62 54.87 -5.30
CA LYS A 228 -20.14 56.22 -4.99
C LYS A 228 -19.52 56.90 -6.22
N LEU A 229 -18.80 56.17 -7.07
CA LEU A 229 -18.31 56.72 -8.35
C LEU A 229 -19.46 57.15 -9.25
N VAL A 230 -20.49 56.31 -9.39
CA VAL A 230 -21.71 56.65 -10.14
C VAL A 230 -22.41 57.89 -9.55
N TYR A 231 -22.43 58.02 -8.22
CA TYR A 231 -22.95 59.24 -7.59
C TYR A 231 -22.12 60.48 -7.95
N CYS A 232 -20.79 60.40 -7.93
CA CYS A 232 -19.93 61.51 -8.33
C CYS A 232 -20.15 61.88 -9.81
N ALA A 233 -20.33 60.90 -10.70
CA ALA A 233 -20.61 61.14 -12.11
C ALA A 233 -21.85 62.01 -12.32
N LYS A 234 -22.90 61.86 -11.50
CA LYS A 234 -24.13 62.68 -11.55
C LYS A 234 -23.89 64.16 -11.25
N LEU A 235 -22.78 64.51 -10.62
CA LEU A 235 -22.40 65.88 -10.33
C LEU A 235 -21.70 66.56 -11.50
N SER A 236 -21.25 65.78 -12.50
CA SER A 236 -20.60 66.30 -13.70
C SER A 236 -21.65 66.71 -14.74
N GLU A 237 -21.43 67.85 -15.39
CA GLU A 237 -22.27 68.33 -16.48
C GLU A 237 -21.99 67.59 -17.81
N ASN A 238 -20.89 66.84 -17.88
CA ASN A 238 -20.34 66.28 -19.12
C ASN A 238 -20.39 64.75 -19.20
N ILE A 239 -20.96 64.08 -18.19
CA ILE A 239 -21.00 62.61 -18.12
C ILE A 239 -22.46 62.14 -18.11
N ASP A 240 -22.79 61.19 -19.00
CA ASP A 240 -24.05 60.45 -18.90
C ASP A 240 -23.96 59.47 -17.72
N ALA A 241 -24.60 59.83 -16.62
CA ALA A 241 -24.56 59.03 -15.41
C ALA A 241 -25.32 57.69 -15.53
N GLN A 242 -26.27 57.56 -16.46
CA GLN A 242 -27.00 56.32 -16.69
C GLN A 242 -26.13 55.33 -17.47
N GLU A 243 -25.48 55.81 -18.53
CA GLU A 243 -24.51 55.02 -19.29
C GLU A 243 -23.33 54.58 -18.41
N TYR A 244 -22.78 55.50 -17.60
CA TYR A 244 -21.71 55.17 -16.67
C TYR A 244 -22.13 54.14 -15.60
N GLN A 245 -23.36 54.23 -15.09
CA GLN A 245 -23.89 53.24 -14.17
C GLN A 245 -23.98 51.83 -14.80
N GLU A 246 -24.38 51.75 -16.07
CA GLU A 246 -24.46 50.48 -16.80
C GLU A 246 -23.07 49.89 -17.07
N GLN A 247 -22.10 50.72 -17.47
CA GLN A 247 -20.70 50.32 -17.62
C GLN A 247 -20.14 49.75 -16.31
N VAL A 248 -20.27 50.51 -15.22
CA VAL A 248 -19.75 50.14 -13.91
C VAL A 248 -20.34 48.82 -13.43
N SER A 249 -21.66 48.64 -13.58
CA SER A 249 -22.38 47.43 -13.15
C SER A 249 -21.99 46.22 -14.00
N THR A 250 -21.90 46.39 -15.32
CA THR A 250 -21.53 45.32 -16.25
C THR A 250 -20.09 44.87 -16.02
N GLY A 251 -19.16 45.82 -15.89
CA GLY A 251 -17.76 45.50 -15.63
C GLY A 251 -17.56 44.85 -14.26
N PHE A 252 -18.33 45.23 -13.22
CA PHE A 252 -18.26 44.57 -11.92
C PHE A 252 -18.61 43.08 -12.01
N VAL A 253 -19.72 42.76 -12.68
CA VAL A 253 -20.16 41.37 -12.88
C VAL A 253 -19.13 40.59 -13.69
N ASN A 254 -18.60 41.18 -14.76
CA ASN A 254 -17.65 40.51 -15.66
C ASN A 254 -16.29 40.23 -15.01
N HIS A 255 -15.87 41.05 -14.04
CA HIS A 255 -14.57 40.92 -13.37
C HIS A 255 -14.67 40.37 -11.94
N LEU A 256 -15.85 39.95 -11.49
CA LEU A 256 -16.02 39.30 -10.19
C LEU A 256 -15.44 37.88 -10.24
N THR A 257 -14.26 37.70 -9.66
CA THR A 257 -13.50 36.43 -9.69
C THR A 257 -13.39 35.74 -8.33
N LEU A 258 -14.31 36.04 -7.40
CA LEU A 258 -14.31 35.44 -6.07
C LEU A 258 -14.84 34.01 -6.11
N LEU A 259 -13.94 33.05 -5.95
CA LEU A 259 -14.27 31.64 -5.78
C LEU A 259 -14.21 31.27 -4.30
N ASP A 260 -15.12 30.39 -3.88
CA ASP A 260 -15.16 29.90 -2.50
C ASP A 260 -13.91 29.07 -2.20
N LEU A 261 -13.04 29.61 -1.34
CA LEU A 261 -11.78 28.99 -0.96
C LEU A 261 -11.98 27.71 -0.13
N VAL A 262 -13.00 27.68 0.74
CA VAL A 262 -13.33 26.50 1.55
C VAL A 262 -13.81 25.38 0.65
N TYR A 263 -14.66 25.70 -0.32
CA TYR A 263 -15.13 24.75 -1.32
C TYR A 263 -13.99 24.20 -2.18
N GLN A 264 -13.05 25.05 -2.63
CA GLN A 264 -11.87 24.59 -3.39
C GLN A 264 -10.99 23.63 -2.59
N ILE A 265 -10.76 23.90 -1.30
CA ILE A 265 -10.05 22.98 -0.40
C ILE A 265 -10.79 21.64 -0.34
N GLN A 266 -12.11 21.66 -0.12
CA GLN A 266 -12.92 20.43 -0.02
C GLN A 266 -12.90 19.61 -1.31
N GLN A 267 -12.93 20.26 -2.48
CA GLN A 267 -12.80 19.57 -3.75
C GLN A 267 -11.42 18.93 -3.92
N ALA A 268 -10.34 19.65 -3.57
CA ALA A 268 -8.99 19.12 -3.62
C ALA A 268 -8.81 17.92 -2.66
N GLN A 269 -9.40 18.00 -1.46
CA GLN A 269 -9.41 16.88 -0.51
C GLN A 269 -10.19 15.68 -1.06
N THR A 270 -11.36 15.88 -1.66
CA THR A 270 -12.12 14.79 -2.30
C THR A 270 -11.29 14.07 -3.38
N VAL A 271 -10.61 14.83 -4.25
CA VAL A 271 -9.75 14.25 -5.30
C VAL A 271 -8.60 13.46 -4.68
N ASN A 272 -7.96 13.99 -3.64
CA ASN A 272 -6.92 13.28 -2.91
C ASN A 272 -7.44 11.98 -2.28
N ASP A 273 -8.61 12.03 -1.64
CA ASP A 273 -9.19 10.92 -0.92
C ASP A 273 -9.50 9.74 -1.84
N GLU A 274 -10.02 10.03 -3.04
CA GLU A 274 -10.24 9.01 -4.07
C GLU A 274 -8.93 8.34 -4.49
N GLN A 275 -7.87 9.12 -4.73
CA GLN A 275 -6.57 8.61 -5.16
C GLN A 275 -5.86 7.81 -4.04
N VAL A 276 -5.78 8.36 -2.84
CA VAL A 276 -5.08 7.73 -1.71
C VAL A 276 -5.82 6.47 -1.23
N SER A 277 -7.16 6.48 -1.21
CA SER A 277 -7.96 5.31 -0.82
C SER A 277 -7.71 4.10 -1.72
N GLN A 278 -7.56 4.30 -3.04
CA GLN A 278 -7.25 3.22 -3.98
C GLN A 278 -5.88 2.61 -3.67
N ILE A 279 -4.85 3.45 -3.50
CA ILE A 279 -3.48 3.00 -3.20
C ILE A 279 -3.43 2.28 -1.83
N GLU A 280 -4.13 2.80 -0.82
CA GLU A 280 -4.23 2.16 0.49
C GLU A 280 -4.89 0.78 0.44
N GLN A 281 -5.95 0.62 -0.37
CA GLN A 281 -6.60 -0.66 -0.55
C GLN A 281 -5.67 -1.68 -1.21
N GLU A 282 -4.89 -1.27 -2.20
CA GLU A 282 -3.87 -2.11 -2.84
C GLU A 282 -2.76 -2.52 -1.85
N MET A 283 -2.27 -1.57 -1.05
CA MET A 283 -1.28 -1.84 -0.01
C MET A 283 -1.83 -2.80 1.06
N LEU A 284 -3.10 -2.64 1.48
CA LEU A 284 -3.74 -3.53 2.45
C LEU A 284 -3.90 -4.93 1.88
N PHE A 285 -4.39 -5.02 0.64
CA PHE A 285 -4.53 -6.28 -0.07
C PHE A 285 -3.19 -7.02 -0.16
N TYR A 286 -2.14 -6.30 -0.55
CA TYR A 286 -0.80 -6.87 -0.62
C TYR A 286 -0.24 -7.24 0.76
N TYR A 287 -0.41 -6.40 1.78
CA TYR A 287 0.00 -6.75 3.15
C TYR A 287 -0.67 -8.04 3.63
N ASP A 288 -1.97 -8.20 3.38
CA ASP A 288 -2.70 -9.41 3.74
C ASP A 288 -2.22 -10.61 2.92
N LEU A 289 -1.96 -10.44 1.62
CA LEU A 289 -1.35 -11.47 0.77
C LEU A 289 0.03 -11.88 1.27
N GLN A 290 0.91 -10.92 1.56
CA GLN A 290 2.23 -11.15 2.14
C GLN A 290 2.09 -11.92 3.45
N LYS A 291 1.17 -11.51 4.33
CA LYS A 291 0.95 -12.19 5.61
C LYS A 291 0.53 -13.65 5.41
N ARG A 292 -0.48 -13.91 4.55
CA ARG A 292 -0.91 -15.28 4.22
C ARG A 292 0.19 -16.09 3.55
N ALA A 293 0.93 -15.47 2.64
CA ALA A 293 2.02 -16.10 1.92
C ALA A 293 3.17 -16.48 2.86
N LEU A 294 3.51 -15.62 3.81
CA LEU A 294 4.55 -15.93 4.78
C LEU A 294 4.06 -16.95 5.82
N GLU A 295 2.79 -16.88 6.26
CA GLU A 295 2.19 -17.83 7.20
C GLU A 295 2.07 -19.24 6.59
N SER A 296 1.73 -19.34 5.30
CA SER A 296 1.47 -20.63 4.63
C SER A 296 2.67 -21.17 3.84
N TYR A 297 3.45 -20.32 3.14
CA TYR A 297 4.45 -20.77 2.14
C TYR A 297 5.85 -20.92 2.70
N VAL A 298 6.26 -20.04 3.61
CA VAL A 298 7.62 -20.05 4.17
C VAL A 298 7.72 -20.98 5.37
N ILE A 299 6.64 -21.10 6.14
CA ILE A 299 6.62 -21.83 7.41
C ILE A 299 6.38 -23.34 7.20
N GLU A 300 5.62 -23.76 6.18
CA GLU A 300 5.20 -25.16 6.02
C GLU A 300 6.04 -26.00 5.04
N SER A 301 7.23 -25.57 4.60
CA SER A 301 8.07 -26.38 3.68
C SER A 301 8.28 -27.79 4.23
N ARG A 302 7.90 -28.79 3.42
CA ARG A 302 7.56 -30.14 3.92
C ARG A 302 8.76 -31.09 4.01
N GLY A 303 9.94 -30.66 3.53
CA GLY A 303 11.19 -31.42 3.58
C GLY A 303 11.23 -32.66 2.68
N SER A 304 12.44 -33.22 2.50
CA SER A 304 12.67 -34.35 1.57
C SER A 304 11.86 -35.61 1.92
N GLY A 305 11.68 -35.90 3.21
CA GLY A 305 10.95 -37.07 3.69
C GLY A 305 9.47 -37.07 3.31
N HIS A 306 8.81 -35.90 3.35
CA HIS A 306 7.43 -35.75 2.91
C HIS A 306 7.30 -36.07 1.41
N TYR A 307 8.10 -35.42 0.56
CA TYR A 307 8.02 -35.64 -0.88
C TYR A 307 8.38 -37.08 -1.28
N TYR A 308 9.32 -37.71 -0.58
CA TYR A 308 9.63 -39.12 -0.82
C TYR A 308 8.42 -40.02 -0.54
N SER A 309 7.73 -39.81 0.59
CA SER A 309 6.49 -40.53 0.92
C SER A 309 5.41 -40.35 -0.16
N GLN A 310 5.23 -39.13 -0.65
CA GLN A 310 4.24 -38.83 -1.69
C GLN A 310 4.57 -39.53 -3.02
N ILE A 311 5.84 -39.49 -3.45
CA ILE A 311 6.27 -40.18 -4.68
C ILE A 311 6.14 -41.70 -4.55
N VAL A 312 6.54 -42.29 -3.43
CA VAL A 312 6.38 -43.73 -3.18
C VAL A 312 4.90 -44.11 -3.21
N GLY A 313 4.02 -43.31 -2.61
CA GLY A 313 2.56 -43.51 -2.67
C GLY A 313 2.03 -43.54 -4.11
N ASN A 314 2.45 -42.58 -4.95
CA ASN A 314 2.09 -42.53 -6.36
C ASN A 314 2.66 -43.72 -7.17
N LEU A 315 3.85 -44.21 -6.82
CA LEU A 315 4.48 -45.37 -7.45
C LEU A 315 4.04 -46.72 -6.86
N SER A 316 3.10 -46.74 -5.92
CA SER A 316 2.70 -47.95 -5.16
C SER A 316 2.35 -49.14 -6.05
N ASN A 317 1.63 -48.94 -7.15
CA ASN A 317 1.30 -50.01 -8.09
C ASN A 317 2.55 -50.68 -8.69
N TYR A 318 3.58 -49.90 -9.05
CA TYR A 318 4.85 -50.45 -9.54
C TYR A 318 5.57 -51.28 -8.47
N TYR A 319 5.59 -50.81 -7.22
CA TYR A 319 6.15 -51.58 -6.10
C TYR A 319 5.37 -52.87 -5.83
N ASN A 320 4.04 -52.83 -5.94
CA ASN A 320 3.18 -54.00 -5.79
C ASN A 320 3.43 -55.02 -6.90
N THR A 321 3.59 -54.59 -8.16
CA THR A 321 3.93 -55.48 -9.28
C THR A 321 5.27 -56.18 -9.05
N VAL A 322 6.32 -55.45 -8.66
CA VAL A 322 7.63 -56.06 -8.36
C VAL A 322 7.54 -57.04 -7.18
N SER A 323 6.75 -56.70 -6.16
CA SER A 323 6.53 -57.58 -5.00
C SER A 323 5.76 -58.85 -5.37
N ALA A 324 4.73 -58.76 -6.21
CA ALA A 324 4.00 -59.93 -6.70
C ALA A 324 4.92 -60.87 -7.50
N MET A 325 5.79 -60.33 -8.35
CA MET A 325 6.80 -61.11 -9.08
C MET A 325 7.81 -61.79 -8.15
N SER A 326 8.08 -61.21 -6.98
CA SER A 326 8.97 -61.83 -5.98
C SER A 326 8.37 -63.09 -5.35
N VAL A 327 7.05 -63.13 -5.20
CA VAL A 327 6.30 -64.29 -4.68
C VAL A 327 6.19 -65.37 -5.74
N GLU A 328 5.94 -64.96 -6.99
CA GLU A 328 5.75 -65.87 -8.11
C GLU A 328 7.08 -66.50 -8.59
N TYR A 329 8.20 -65.79 -8.43
CA TYR A 329 9.52 -66.22 -8.95
C TYR A 329 10.67 -66.07 -7.92
N PRO A 330 10.63 -66.82 -6.80
CA PRO A 330 11.55 -66.66 -5.68
C PRO A 330 13.02 -67.02 -5.99
N SER A 331 13.30 -67.75 -7.07
CA SER A 331 14.64 -68.17 -7.49
C SER A 331 15.46 -67.10 -8.22
N ASN A 332 14.86 -65.96 -8.60
CA ASN A 332 15.52 -64.88 -9.34
C ASN A 332 16.13 -63.81 -8.41
N MET A 333 17.05 -64.24 -7.55
CA MET A 333 17.62 -63.43 -6.45
C MET A 333 18.31 -62.12 -6.87
N GLY A 334 18.73 -61.94 -8.13
CA GLY A 334 19.35 -60.70 -8.60
C GLY A 334 18.38 -59.67 -9.20
N CYS A 335 17.35 -60.12 -9.92
CA CYS A 335 16.47 -59.22 -10.69
C CYS A 335 15.51 -58.42 -9.81
N ILE A 336 14.91 -59.08 -8.80
CA ILE A 336 13.91 -58.46 -7.93
C ILE A 336 14.53 -57.38 -7.02
N PRO A 337 15.64 -57.63 -6.29
CA PRO A 337 16.28 -56.57 -5.50
C PRO A 337 16.78 -55.40 -6.36
N THR A 338 17.24 -55.68 -7.59
CA THR A 338 17.65 -54.65 -8.55
C THR A 338 16.48 -53.76 -8.97
N ALA A 339 15.31 -54.35 -9.23
CA ALA A 339 14.09 -53.59 -9.57
C ALA A 339 13.59 -52.74 -8.38
N ILE A 340 13.61 -53.28 -7.16
CA ILE A 340 13.24 -52.53 -5.94
C ILE A 340 14.20 -51.36 -5.71
N SER A 341 15.50 -51.59 -5.88
CA SER A 341 16.53 -50.54 -5.79
C SER A 341 16.34 -49.48 -6.89
N GLY A 342 16.01 -49.90 -8.11
CA GLY A 342 15.70 -49.01 -9.23
C GLY A 342 14.48 -48.13 -8.97
N LEU A 343 13.37 -48.69 -8.49
CA LEU A 343 12.18 -47.93 -8.10
C LEU A 343 12.49 -46.96 -6.94
N SER A 344 13.31 -47.37 -5.97
CA SER A 344 13.75 -46.51 -4.88
C SER A 344 14.59 -45.33 -5.40
N SER A 345 15.44 -45.57 -6.39
CA SER A 345 16.22 -44.51 -7.05
C SER A 345 15.34 -43.53 -7.81
N VAL A 346 14.32 -44.03 -8.53
CA VAL A 346 13.32 -43.18 -9.20
C VAL A 346 12.56 -42.33 -8.18
N ALA A 347 12.14 -42.93 -7.05
CA ALA A 347 11.44 -42.21 -5.99
C ALA A 347 12.31 -41.12 -5.34
N ARG A 348 13.60 -41.39 -5.10
CA ARG A 348 14.55 -40.39 -4.58
C ARG A 348 14.77 -39.26 -5.58
N ALA A 349 14.92 -39.56 -6.87
CA ALA A 349 15.07 -38.54 -7.91
C ALA A 349 13.82 -37.65 -8.04
N GLY A 350 12.63 -38.25 -7.97
CA GLY A 350 11.36 -37.51 -7.95
C GLY A 350 11.23 -36.62 -6.71
N SER A 351 11.56 -37.13 -5.53
CA SER A 351 11.57 -36.38 -4.27
C SER A 351 12.55 -35.20 -4.32
N ALA A 352 13.77 -35.40 -4.83
CA ALA A 352 14.76 -34.34 -4.99
C ALA A 352 14.28 -33.25 -5.97
N ALA A 353 13.63 -33.64 -7.08
CA ALA A 353 13.07 -32.69 -8.03
C ALA A 353 11.90 -31.89 -7.45
N ALA A 354 11.01 -32.53 -6.67
CA ALA A 354 9.94 -31.86 -5.96
C ALA A 354 10.48 -30.87 -4.91
N LEU A 355 11.48 -31.29 -4.12
CA LEU A 355 12.13 -30.42 -3.14
C LEU A 355 12.83 -29.21 -3.79
N ALA A 356 13.52 -29.41 -4.92
CA ALA A 356 14.15 -28.31 -5.65
C ALA A 356 13.12 -27.31 -6.18
N CYS A 357 11.96 -27.79 -6.65
CA CYS A 357 10.84 -26.92 -7.05
C CYS A 357 10.27 -26.14 -5.87
N ASP A 358 10.03 -26.80 -4.73
CA ASP A 358 9.57 -26.16 -3.48
C ASP A 358 10.52 -25.02 -3.07
N GLN A 359 11.82 -25.31 -3.02
CA GLN A 359 12.84 -24.34 -2.65
C GLN A 359 12.92 -23.16 -3.63
N SER A 360 12.78 -23.41 -4.93
CA SER A 360 12.73 -22.34 -5.94
C SER A 360 11.56 -21.41 -5.69
N ILE A 361 10.34 -21.96 -5.51
CA ILE A 361 9.12 -21.17 -5.29
C ILE A 361 9.20 -20.38 -3.99
N VAL A 362 9.73 -20.97 -2.91
CA VAL A 362 9.93 -20.27 -1.64
C VAL A 362 10.92 -19.11 -1.80
N ASN A 363 12.02 -19.30 -2.52
CA ASN A 363 12.99 -18.24 -2.78
C ASN A 363 12.41 -17.13 -3.67
N ASP A 364 11.71 -17.50 -4.74
CA ASP A 364 11.03 -16.55 -5.63
C ASP A 364 9.97 -15.74 -4.87
N THR A 365 9.20 -16.40 -3.99
CA THR A 365 8.23 -15.74 -3.11
C THR A 365 8.90 -14.73 -2.18
N LYS A 366 10.01 -15.10 -1.52
CA LYS A 366 10.78 -14.19 -0.65
C LYS A 366 11.29 -12.99 -1.43
N TYR A 367 11.80 -13.21 -2.65
CA TYR A 367 12.26 -12.15 -3.54
C TYR A 367 11.13 -11.21 -3.96
N LEU A 368 10.00 -11.75 -4.42
CA LEU A 368 8.84 -10.95 -4.84
C LEU A 368 8.27 -10.14 -3.68
N ILE A 369 8.17 -10.70 -2.47
CA ILE A 369 7.75 -9.98 -1.28
C ILE A 369 8.70 -8.81 -0.98
N ALA A 370 10.01 -9.04 -1.01
CA ALA A 370 10.98 -7.98 -0.78
C ALA A 370 10.86 -6.87 -1.84
N LYS A 371 10.76 -7.25 -3.11
CA LYS A 371 10.63 -6.32 -4.25
C LYS A 371 9.36 -5.46 -4.16
N VAL A 372 8.21 -6.06 -3.86
CA VAL A 372 6.96 -5.32 -3.71
C VAL A 372 7.02 -4.42 -2.46
N ASN A 373 7.67 -4.86 -1.39
CA ASN A 373 7.89 -4.01 -0.21
C ASN A 373 8.71 -2.77 -0.55
N ASP A 374 9.79 -2.91 -1.32
CA ASP A 374 10.63 -1.79 -1.73
C ASP A 374 9.88 -0.81 -2.64
N ASN A 375 9.03 -1.31 -3.54
CA ASN A 375 8.18 -0.46 -4.38
C ASN A 375 7.18 0.36 -3.53
N PHE A 376 6.48 -0.29 -2.60
CA PHE A 376 5.57 0.41 -1.70
C PHE A 376 6.29 1.35 -0.72
N ALA A 377 7.53 1.03 -0.34
CA ALA A 377 8.39 1.95 0.42
C ALA A 377 8.55 3.29 -0.30
N GLY A 378 8.86 3.25 -1.60
CA GLY A 378 9.01 4.43 -2.43
C GLY A 378 7.71 5.24 -2.50
N ILE A 379 6.60 4.57 -2.76
CA ILE A 379 5.27 5.20 -2.80
C ILE A 379 4.94 5.88 -1.46
N ASN A 380 5.24 5.23 -0.33
CA ASN A 380 4.97 5.77 1.01
C ASN A 380 5.81 6.98 1.38
N ILE A 381 7.00 7.13 0.79
CA ILE A 381 7.82 8.33 0.99
C ILE A 381 7.15 9.54 0.30
N GLN A 382 6.49 9.30 -0.84
CA GLN A 382 5.89 10.35 -1.66
C GLN A 382 4.47 10.71 -1.23
N LEU A 383 3.62 9.73 -0.88
CA LEU A 383 2.22 9.91 -0.51
C LEU A 383 1.95 11.03 0.53
N PRO A 384 2.75 11.18 1.61
CA PRO A 384 2.58 12.28 2.56
C PRO A 384 2.59 13.68 1.93
N SER A 385 3.30 13.85 0.81
CA SER A 385 3.47 15.13 0.13
C SER A 385 2.40 15.43 -0.91
N THR A 386 1.57 14.45 -1.28
CA THR A 386 0.60 14.56 -2.38
C THR A 386 -0.82 14.88 -1.91
N GLY A 387 -1.07 14.83 -0.60
CA GLY A 387 -2.37 15.13 0.03
C GLY A 387 -2.52 16.55 0.54
N ASN A 388 -2.95 16.72 1.79
CA ASN A 388 -3.16 18.06 2.39
C ASN A 388 -1.91 18.94 2.30
N ALA A 389 -0.71 18.37 2.40
CA ALA A 389 0.55 19.10 2.22
C ALA A 389 0.67 19.75 0.84
N ALA A 390 0.20 19.11 -0.24
CA ALA A 390 0.17 19.69 -1.58
C ALA A 390 -0.85 20.84 -1.67
N ILE A 391 -2.04 20.68 -1.06
CA ILE A 391 -3.04 21.76 -0.97
C ILE A 391 -2.43 22.99 -0.28
N LEU A 392 -1.74 22.78 0.84
CA LEU A 392 -1.09 23.83 1.62
C LEU A 392 0.11 24.45 0.88
N SER A 393 0.82 23.68 0.05
CA SER A 393 1.85 24.20 -0.85
C SER A 393 1.28 25.20 -1.85
N CYS A 394 0.06 24.98 -2.36
CA CYS A 394 -0.60 25.93 -3.26
C CYS A 394 -0.85 27.30 -2.59
N PHE A 395 -1.20 27.31 -1.29
CA PHE A 395 -1.29 28.56 -0.52
C PHE A 395 0.06 29.28 -0.41
N ASN A 396 1.14 28.53 -0.19
CA ASN A 396 2.51 29.09 -0.15
C ASN A 396 2.96 29.67 -1.49
N GLN A 397 2.44 29.15 -2.60
CA GLN A 397 2.69 29.67 -3.94
C GLN A 397 1.80 30.88 -4.29
N GLY A 398 0.95 31.33 -3.37
CA GLY A 398 0.10 32.52 -3.55
C GLY A 398 -1.23 32.26 -4.24
N TYR A 399 -1.62 30.99 -4.43
CA TYR A 399 -2.94 30.63 -4.96
C TYR A 399 -3.96 30.80 -3.84
N ILE A 400 -4.54 31.99 -3.70
CA ILE A 400 -5.54 32.30 -2.65
C ILE A 400 -6.82 32.81 -3.32
N PHE A 401 -6.71 33.88 -4.11
CA PHE A 401 -7.82 34.45 -4.87
C PHE A 401 -7.38 34.84 -6.29
N ALA A 402 -8.32 34.75 -7.26
CA ALA A 402 -8.25 35.19 -8.66
C ALA A 402 -7.27 34.46 -9.61
N GLU A 403 -7.71 34.33 -10.88
CA GLU A 403 -7.32 33.51 -12.06
C GLU A 403 -6.78 32.10 -11.86
N LYS A 404 -5.95 31.84 -10.83
CA LYS A 404 -5.42 30.52 -10.53
C LYS A 404 -5.92 30.01 -9.20
N THR A 405 -6.62 28.89 -9.23
CA THR A 405 -7.33 28.31 -8.08
C THR A 405 -6.45 27.33 -7.30
N ILE A 406 -6.73 27.17 -6.01
CA ILE A 406 -6.12 26.09 -5.19
C ILE A 406 -6.30 24.74 -5.89
N LEU A 407 -7.51 24.50 -6.41
CA LEU A 407 -7.82 23.28 -7.14
C LEU A 407 -6.93 23.09 -8.36
N SER A 408 -6.75 24.11 -9.20
CA SER A 408 -5.91 24.00 -10.40
C SER A 408 -4.45 23.68 -10.08
N CYS A 409 -3.89 24.31 -9.05
CA CYS A 409 -2.54 24.02 -8.57
C CYS A 409 -2.43 22.58 -8.03
N PHE A 410 -3.44 22.16 -7.26
CA PHE A 410 -3.51 20.81 -6.71
C PHE A 410 -3.60 19.75 -7.82
N THR A 411 -4.47 19.95 -8.82
CA THR A 411 -4.63 19.04 -9.96
C THR A 411 -3.33 18.84 -10.74
N VAL A 412 -2.53 19.89 -10.93
CA VAL A 412 -1.21 19.76 -11.59
C VAL A 412 -0.26 18.92 -10.73
N THR A 413 -0.27 19.14 -9.41
CA THR A 413 0.59 18.41 -8.48
C THR A 413 0.22 16.92 -8.42
N THR A 414 -1.08 16.60 -8.34
CA THR A 414 -1.55 15.21 -8.30
C THR A 414 -1.37 14.48 -9.63
N ALA A 415 -1.52 15.17 -10.76
CA ALA A 415 -1.26 14.58 -12.07
C ALA A 415 0.20 14.13 -12.24
N SER A 416 1.16 14.92 -11.72
CA SER A 416 2.57 14.53 -11.71
C SER A 416 2.80 13.25 -10.89
N PHE A 417 2.22 13.17 -9.69
CA PHE A 417 2.32 11.96 -8.87
C PHE A 417 1.65 10.75 -9.52
N ALA A 418 0.49 10.93 -10.13
CA ALA A 418 -0.21 9.85 -10.82
C ALA A 418 0.61 9.26 -11.99
N ALA A 419 1.32 10.11 -12.73
CA ALA A 419 2.22 9.68 -13.80
C ALA A 419 3.38 8.83 -13.25
N ASP A 420 4.05 9.30 -12.19
CA ASP A 420 5.14 8.57 -11.54
C ASP A 420 4.66 7.26 -10.90
N TYR A 421 3.45 7.25 -10.34
CA TYR A 421 2.84 6.06 -9.72
C TYR A 421 2.50 4.96 -10.73
N SER A 422 2.05 5.32 -11.93
CA SER A 422 1.58 4.35 -12.94
C SER A 422 2.63 3.30 -13.30
N ASP A 423 3.90 3.71 -13.46
CA ASP A 423 4.99 2.80 -13.82
C ASP A 423 5.30 1.81 -12.68
N VAL A 424 5.24 2.28 -11.44
CA VAL A 424 5.46 1.45 -10.25
C VAL A 424 4.28 0.50 -10.05
N HIS A 425 3.06 0.99 -10.22
CA HIS A 425 1.82 0.24 -10.08
C HIS A 425 1.80 -0.97 -11.02
N ASP A 426 2.10 -0.80 -12.31
CA ASP A 426 2.13 -1.91 -13.27
C ASP A 426 3.13 -3.01 -12.88
N SER A 427 4.28 -2.64 -12.31
CA SER A 427 5.23 -3.64 -11.80
C SER A 427 4.68 -4.37 -10.59
N VAL A 428 4.10 -3.63 -9.63
CA VAL A 428 3.53 -4.19 -8.40
C VAL A 428 2.39 -5.15 -8.74
N VAL A 429 1.46 -4.78 -9.62
CA VAL A 429 0.34 -5.62 -10.03
C VAL A 429 0.81 -6.94 -10.63
N ARG A 430 1.84 -6.94 -11.48
CA ARG A 430 2.41 -8.18 -12.04
C ARG A 430 3.05 -9.08 -10.99
N ASP A 431 3.83 -8.49 -10.08
CA ASP A 431 4.51 -9.25 -9.02
C ASP A 431 3.49 -9.85 -8.04
N VAL A 432 2.47 -9.07 -7.67
CA VAL A 432 1.33 -9.50 -6.83
C VAL A 432 0.51 -10.60 -7.49
N ALA A 433 0.23 -10.50 -8.79
CA ALA A 433 -0.46 -11.56 -9.55
C ALA A 433 0.32 -12.87 -9.55
N THR A 434 1.66 -12.81 -9.62
CA THR A 434 2.53 -13.98 -9.53
C THR A 434 2.45 -14.62 -8.14
N LEU A 435 2.47 -13.82 -7.08
CA LEU A 435 2.30 -14.28 -5.70
C LEU A 435 0.94 -14.97 -5.47
N LEU A 436 -0.15 -14.41 -6.00
CA LEU A 436 -1.49 -15.02 -5.97
C LEU A 436 -1.54 -16.34 -6.74
N GLY A 437 -0.80 -16.42 -7.86
CA GLY A 437 -0.63 -17.65 -8.63
C GLY A 437 0.05 -18.74 -7.80
N TYR A 438 1.07 -18.39 -7.02
CA TYR A 438 1.70 -19.33 -6.09
C TYR A 438 0.74 -19.76 -4.98
N GLU A 439 0.03 -18.80 -4.36
CA GLU A 439 -1.01 -19.06 -3.33
C GLU A 439 -2.00 -20.12 -3.77
N THR A 440 -2.60 -19.90 -4.93
CA THR A 440 -3.73 -20.69 -5.40
C THR A 440 -3.28 -22.08 -5.89
N ASN A 441 -2.20 -22.15 -6.67
CA ASN A 441 -1.86 -23.36 -7.42
C ASN A 441 -0.91 -24.30 -6.69
N PHE A 442 -0.02 -23.77 -5.85
CA PHE A 442 1.04 -24.60 -5.24
C PHE A 442 0.69 -25.00 -3.81
N PHE A 443 0.08 -24.10 -3.05
CA PHE A 443 -0.12 -24.26 -1.61
C PHE A 443 -1.57 -24.52 -1.23
N GLY A 444 -2.53 -24.11 -2.07
CA GLY A 444 -3.96 -24.28 -1.85
C GLY A 444 -4.50 -25.72 -1.91
N ASN A 445 -3.70 -26.74 -2.26
CA ASN A 445 -4.00 -28.19 -2.11
C ASN A 445 -2.99 -29.15 -2.81
N SER A 446 -1.86 -28.69 -3.37
CA SER A 446 -0.93 -29.61 -4.05
C SER A 446 -0.13 -30.43 -3.01
N SER A 447 -0.24 -31.75 -3.08
CA SER A 447 0.59 -32.68 -2.28
C SER A 447 2.01 -32.81 -2.85
N LEU A 448 2.25 -32.31 -4.07
CA LEU A 448 3.52 -32.41 -4.76
C LEU A 448 3.80 -31.16 -5.62
N PRO A 449 4.77 -30.30 -5.23
CA PRO A 449 5.13 -29.13 -6.02
C PRO A 449 5.71 -29.55 -7.38
N CYS A 450 5.36 -28.82 -8.43
CA CYS A 450 5.65 -29.20 -9.83
C CYS A 450 5.11 -30.59 -10.22
N GLY A 451 4.02 -31.03 -9.57
CA GLY A 451 3.38 -32.35 -9.62
C GLY A 451 3.44 -33.05 -10.96
N ASP A 452 2.80 -32.47 -11.97
CA ASP A 452 2.68 -33.09 -13.30
C ASP A 452 4.05 -33.43 -13.92
N SER A 453 5.00 -32.50 -13.83
CA SER A 453 6.33 -32.68 -14.41
C SER A 453 7.17 -33.73 -13.65
N VAL A 454 7.00 -33.80 -12.32
CA VAL A 454 7.73 -34.72 -11.45
C VAL A 454 7.14 -36.13 -11.58
N LEU A 455 5.82 -36.27 -11.49
CA LEU A 455 5.12 -37.54 -11.61
C LEU A 455 5.26 -38.15 -12.99
N ARG A 456 5.16 -37.36 -14.07
CA ARG A 456 5.39 -37.87 -15.44
C ARG A 456 6.78 -38.49 -15.60
N ARG A 457 7.81 -37.87 -15.02
CA ARG A 457 9.19 -38.41 -15.03
C ARG A 457 9.30 -39.66 -14.15
N ALA A 458 8.67 -39.65 -12.98
CA ALA A 458 8.67 -40.80 -12.06
C ALA A 458 7.98 -42.02 -12.69
N TYR A 459 6.82 -41.84 -13.32
CA TYR A 459 6.10 -42.92 -14.01
C TYR A 459 6.89 -43.47 -15.20
N ALA A 460 7.49 -42.60 -16.03
CA ALA A 460 8.34 -43.04 -17.13
C ALA A 460 9.56 -43.85 -16.63
N GLY A 461 10.19 -43.39 -15.55
CA GLY A 461 11.30 -44.10 -14.90
C GLY A 461 10.86 -45.46 -14.34
N ALA A 462 9.73 -45.51 -13.63
CA ALA A 462 9.20 -46.75 -13.06
C ALA A 462 8.77 -47.76 -14.14
N GLY A 463 8.19 -47.30 -15.25
CA GLY A 463 7.87 -48.12 -16.41
C GLY A 463 9.12 -48.76 -17.03
N LYS A 464 10.22 -47.99 -17.15
CA LYS A 464 11.52 -48.54 -17.57
C LYS A 464 12.01 -49.63 -16.62
N ILE A 465 11.90 -49.43 -15.30
CA ILE A 465 12.32 -50.44 -14.31
C ILE A 465 11.51 -51.75 -14.45
N LEU A 466 10.19 -51.68 -14.69
CA LEU A 466 9.39 -52.88 -14.94
C LEU A 466 9.79 -53.60 -16.24
N HIS A 467 10.07 -52.84 -17.30
CA HIS A 467 10.56 -53.41 -18.55
C HIS A 467 11.92 -54.10 -18.36
N ASP A 468 12.85 -53.48 -17.64
CA ASP A 468 14.16 -54.04 -17.34
C ASP A 468 14.04 -55.30 -16.44
N LEU A 469 13.09 -55.30 -15.49
CA LEU A 469 12.75 -56.49 -14.71
C LEU A 469 12.22 -57.62 -15.60
N GLN A 470 11.26 -57.35 -16.48
CA GLN A 470 10.70 -58.34 -17.41
C GLN A 470 11.80 -58.97 -18.27
N ARG A 471 12.73 -58.15 -18.77
CA ARG A 471 13.89 -58.61 -19.55
C ARG A 471 14.83 -59.46 -18.71
N CYS A 472 15.14 -59.03 -17.48
CA CYS A 472 16.02 -59.77 -16.57
C CYS A 472 15.44 -61.16 -16.25
N LEU A 473 14.15 -61.23 -15.94
CA LEU A 473 13.44 -62.48 -15.70
C LEU A 473 13.46 -63.38 -16.95
N TYR A 474 13.19 -62.81 -18.13
CA TYR A 474 13.23 -63.54 -19.41
C TYR A 474 14.62 -64.15 -19.70
N ILE A 475 15.69 -63.39 -19.50
CA ILE A 475 17.07 -63.87 -19.70
C ILE A 475 17.37 -65.05 -18.78
N ASN A 476 16.94 -64.98 -17.52
CA ASN A 476 17.26 -66.00 -16.52
C ASN A 476 16.46 -67.29 -16.68
N SER A 477 15.28 -67.27 -17.33
CA SER A 477 14.38 -68.44 -17.40
C SER A 477 13.95 -68.86 -18.80
N GLY A 478 14.18 -68.03 -19.83
CA GLY A 478 13.72 -68.25 -21.21
C GLY A 478 12.21 -68.05 -21.44
N THR A 479 11.43 -67.68 -20.42
CA THR A 479 9.96 -67.58 -20.49
C THR A 479 9.49 -66.13 -20.52
N LYS A 480 8.55 -65.78 -21.42
CA LYS A 480 7.97 -64.41 -21.46
C LYS A 480 7.07 -64.19 -20.25
N TYR A 481 7.42 -63.22 -19.41
CA TYR A 481 6.63 -62.80 -18.26
C TYR A 481 5.74 -61.61 -18.59
N ASN A 482 4.50 -61.59 -18.10
CA ASN A 482 3.63 -60.43 -18.25
C ASN A 482 3.83 -59.48 -17.06
N VAL A 483 4.74 -58.51 -17.22
CA VAL A 483 4.98 -57.46 -16.22
C VAL A 483 4.24 -56.21 -16.68
N SER A 484 2.92 -56.27 -16.82
CA SER A 484 2.10 -55.10 -17.17
C SER A 484 1.49 -54.48 -15.92
N ASN A 485 1.64 -53.16 -15.78
CA ASN A 485 0.74 -52.35 -14.96
C ASN A 485 -0.46 -52.01 -15.85
N SER A 486 -1.60 -52.65 -15.65
CA SER A 486 -2.80 -52.48 -16.48
C SER A 486 -3.53 -51.14 -16.26
N THR A 487 -2.83 -50.08 -15.86
CA THR A 487 -3.35 -48.71 -15.76
C THR A 487 -2.18 -47.71 -15.71
N LEU A 488 -1.81 -47.17 -16.87
CA LEU A 488 -1.21 -45.84 -16.94
C LEU A 488 -2.35 -44.83 -16.74
N PRO A 489 -2.36 -44.00 -15.68
CA PRO A 489 -3.25 -42.86 -15.64
C PRO A 489 -2.73 -41.83 -16.66
N HIS A 490 -3.61 -41.42 -17.58
CA HIS A 490 -3.40 -40.25 -18.43
C HIS A 490 -3.48 -38.97 -17.61
#